data_AF-A0A973BEB5-F1
#
_entry.id   AF-A0A973BEB5-F1
#
_cell.length_a   1.000
_cell.length_b   1.000
_cell.length_c   1.000
_cell.angle_alpha   90.00
_cell.angle_beta   90.00
_cell.angle_gamma   90.00
#
_symmetry.space_group_name_H-M   'P 1'
#
loop_
_entity.id
_entity.type
_entity.pdbx_description
1 polymer ?
#
loop_
_entity_poly.entity_id
_entity_poly.type
_entity_poly.pdbx_seq_one_letter_code
_entity_poly.pdbx_strand_id
1 'polypeptide(L)' 'MPQSQRRLVACIAVMAFLAFWVWGAATIGSMLATAPKWASLIFFVVAGIGWVLPLKPVFTWMNSVPDETDSERL' A
#
# COMPACT_ATOMS: atom_id res chain seq x y z
N MET A 1 -10.44 21.63 -3.19
CA MET A 1 -11.13 20.52 -2.49
C MET A 1 -10.55 20.41 -1.10
N PRO A 2 -11.36 20.45 -0.03
CA PRO A 2 -10.85 20.54 1.34
C PRO A 2 -9.89 19.38 1.66
N GLN A 3 -8.74 19.71 2.24
CA GLN A 3 -7.59 18.82 2.52
C GLN A 3 -7.98 17.51 3.25
N SER A 4 -9.09 17.51 3.99
CA SER A 4 -9.63 16.35 4.70
C SER A 4 -10.18 15.24 3.80
N GLN A 5 -10.84 15.59 2.69
CA GLN A 5 -11.39 14.62 1.74
C GLN A 5 -10.27 13.82 1.07
N ARG A 6 -9.13 14.47 0.82
CA ARG A 6 -7.94 13.81 0.27
C ARG A 6 -7.41 12.75 1.24
N ARG A 7 -7.15 13.13 2.50
CA ARG A 7 -6.72 12.15 3.51
C ARG A 7 -7.69 10.98 3.69
N LEU A 8 -9.00 11.22 3.66
CA LEU A 8 -10.02 10.17 3.77
C LEU A 8 -9.96 9.18 2.60
N VAL A 9 -9.90 9.68 1.36
CA VAL A 9 -9.79 8.84 0.16
C VAL A 9 -8.49 8.04 0.17
N ALA A 10 -7.38 8.65 0.59
CA ALA A 10 -6.10 7.97 0.72
C ALA A 10 -6.15 6.82 1.74
N CYS A 11 -6.72 7.06 2.93
CA CYS A 11 -6.91 6.02 3.94
C CYS A 11 -7.79 4.88 3.43
N ILE A 12 -8.93 5.19 2.81
CA ILE A 12 -9.86 4.18 2.28
C ILE A 12 -9.20 3.36 1.16
N ALA A 13 -8.46 4.01 0.26
CA ALA A 13 -7.76 3.34 -0.84
C ALA A 13 -6.70 2.37 -0.31
N VAL A 14 -5.89 2.79 0.67
CA VAL A 14 -4.90 1.92 1.34
C VAL A 14 -5.59 0.75 2.02
N MET A 15 -6.68 1.00 2.75
CA MET A 15 -7.41 -0.04 3.48
C MET A 15 -8.02 -1.09 2.53
N ALA A 16 -8.67 -0.64 1.46
CA ALA A 16 -9.26 -1.51 0.46
C ALA A 16 -8.20 -2.33 -0.28
N PHE A 17 -7.08 -1.70 -0.65
CA PHE A 17 -5.96 -2.38 -1.29
C PHE A 17 -5.34 -3.43 -0.37
N LEU A 18 -5.11 -3.11 0.91
CA LEU A 18 -4.61 -4.05 1.91
C LEU A 18 -5.56 -5.24 2.10
N ALA A 19 -6.86 -4.99 2.19
CA ALA A 19 -7.84 -6.07 2.30
C ALA A 19 -7.78 -7.01 1.08
N PHE A 20 -7.71 -6.45 -0.13
CA PHE A 20 -7.60 -7.22 -1.36
C PHE A 20 -6.27 -7.99 -1.45
N TRP A 21 -5.17 -7.36 -1.04
CA TRP A 21 -3.83 -7.94 -1.00
C TRP A 21 -3.76 -9.12 -0.02
N VAL A 22 -4.23 -8.93 1.21
CA VAL A 22 -4.26 -9.98 2.24
C VAL A 22 -5.16 -11.12 1.81
N TRP A 23 -6.31 -10.83 1.18
CA TRP A 23 -7.18 -11.87 0.65
C TRP A 23 -6.50 -12.69 -0.44
N GLY A 24 -5.92 -12.06 -1.47
CA GLY A 24 -5.18 -12.76 -2.51
C GLY A 24 -3.98 -13.54 -1.96
N ALA A 25 -3.26 -12.95 -1.02
CA ALA A 25 -2.15 -13.60 -0.31
C ALA A 25 -2.66 -14.84 0.46
N ALA A 26 -3.75 -14.73 1.21
CA ALA A 26 -4.32 -15.86 1.95
C ALA A 26 -4.83 -16.97 1.03
N THR A 27 -5.44 -16.64 -0.11
CA THR A 27 -5.89 -17.62 -1.12
C THR A 27 -4.71 -18.35 -1.77
N ILE A 28 -3.65 -17.62 -2.13
CA ILE A 28 -2.44 -18.23 -2.68
C ILE A 28 -1.75 -19.09 -1.62
N GLY A 29 -1.62 -18.58 -0.39
CA GLY A 29 -1.03 -19.29 0.75
C GLY A 29 -1.80 -20.57 1.11
N SER A 30 -3.13 -20.56 1.02
CA SER A 30 -3.94 -21.75 1.28
C SER A 30 -3.83 -22.80 0.18
N MET A 31 -3.74 -22.41 -1.10
CA MET A 31 -3.40 -23.35 -2.18
C MET A 31 -1.99 -23.93 -2.01
N LEU A 32 -1.06 -23.12 -1.51
CA LEU A 32 0.34 -23.51 -1.29
C LEU A 32 0.55 -24.38 -0.05
N ALA A 33 -0.39 -24.36 0.91
CA ALA A 33 -0.37 -25.24 2.08
C ALA A 33 -0.44 -26.73 1.71
N THR A 34 -0.97 -27.04 0.52
CA THR A 34 -0.96 -28.38 -0.08
C THR A 34 0.33 -28.72 -0.83
N ALA A 35 1.22 -27.74 -1.03
CA ALA A 35 2.40 -27.80 -1.89
C ALA A 35 3.71 -27.72 -1.06
N PRO A 36 4.91 -27.93 -1.66
CA PRO A 36 6.15 -28.12 -0.90
C PRO A 36 6.59 -26.85 -0.15
N LYS A 37 7.16 -27.04 1.06
CA LYS A 37 7.54 -26.01 2.06
C LYS A 37 8.38 -24.84 1.52
N TRP A 38 9.13 -25.03 0.43
CA TRP A 38 9.91 -23.97 -0.22
C TRP A 38 9.06 -22.88 -0.87
N ALA A 39 7.86 -23.24 -1.33
CA ALA A 39 6.97 -22.30 -1.99
C ALA A 39 6.41 -21.26 -0.99
N SER A 40 6.16 -21.65 0.26
CA SER A 40 5.81 -20.72 1.34
C SER A 40 6.88 -19.63 1.54
N LEU A 41 8.16 -19.95 1.33
CA LEU A 41 9.27 -19.01 1.49
C LEU A 41 9.26 -17.94 0.41
N ILE A 42 9.09 -18.34 -0.86
CA ILE A 42 8.92 -17.40 -1.99
C ILE A 42 7.64 -16.57 -1.80
N PHE A 43 6.57 -17.19 -1.35
CA PHE A 43 5.32 -16.49 -1.03
C PHE A 43 5.54 -15.41 0.03
N PHE A 44 6.26 -15.70 1.13
CA PHE A 44 6.56 -14.68 2.14
C PHE A 44 7.43 -13.54 1.60
N VAL A 45 8.42 -13.83 0.73
CA VAL A 45 9.24 -12.80 0.08
C VAL A 45 8.41 -11.91 -0.84
N VAL A 46 7.55 -12.50 -1.68
CA VAL A 46 6.69 -11.75 -2.61
C VAL A 46 5.60 -11.01 -1.86
N ALA A 47 4.96 -11.64 -0.87
CA ALA A 47 4.00 -11.00 0.01
C ALA A 47 4.65 -9.79 0.69
N GLY A 48 5.88 -9.96 1.20
CA GLY A 48 6.68 -8.95 1.89
C GLY A 48 7.27 -7.83 1.02
N ILE A 49 7.42 -8.03 -0.30
CA ILE A 49 7.92 -6.98 -1.20
C ILE A 49 6.77 -6.33 -1.98
N GLY A 50 5.73 -7.10 -2.30
CA GLY A 50 4.58 -6.63 -3.09
C GLY A 50 3.74 -5.58 -2.37
N TRP A 51 3.73 -5.55 -1.03
CA TRP A 51 3.04 -4.50 -0.27
C TRP A 51 3.73 -3.12 -0.33
N VAL A 52 4.90 -2.99 -0.95
CA VAL A 52 5.60 -1.69 -1.12
C VAL A 52 4.93 -0.79 -2.17
N LEU A 53 4.30 -1.40 -3.17
CA LEU A 53 3.62 -0.71 -4.29
C LEU A 53 2.58 0.34 -3.86
N PRO A 54 1.70 0.10 -2.87
CA PRO A 54 0.74 1.10 -2.40
C PRO A 54 1.37 2.30 -1.67
N LEU A 55 2.57 2.20 -1.11
CA LEU A 55 3.15 3.31 -0.34
C LEU A 55 3.51 4.50 -1.23
N LYS A 56 4.09 4.26 -2.41
CA LYS A 56 4.57 5.33 -3.30
C LYS A 56 3.48 6.30 -3.78
N PRO A 57 2.39 5.85 -4.43
CA PRO A 57 1.39 6.77 -4.99
C PRO A 57 0.64 7.54 -3.90
N VAL A 58 0.39 6.91 -2.74
CA VAL A 58 -0.30 7.54 -1.62
C VAL A 58 0.57 8.62 -0.97
N PHE A 59 1.87 8.35 -0.76
CA PHE A 59 2.80 9.35 -0.25
C PHE A 59 2.99 10.52 -1.21
N THR A 60 3.15 10.27 -2.51
CA THR A 60 3.27 11.33 -3.52
C THR A 60 2.03 12.23 -3.54
N TRP A 61 0.84 11.66 -3.35
CA TRP A 61 -0.39 12.42 -3.34
C TRP A 61 -0.57 13.26 -2.06
N MET A 62 -0.06 12.80 -0.91
CA MET A 62 0.03 13.58 0.32
C MET A 62 1.06 14.72 0.24
N ASN A 63 2.22 14.48 -0.37
CA ASN A 63 3.29 15.47 -0.52
C ASN A 63 3.05 16.50 -1.63
N SER A 64 1.93 16.42 -2.35
CA SER A 64 1.55 17.43 -3.34
C SER A 64 0.87 18.66 -2.71
N VAL A 65 0.91 18.80 -1.38
CA VAL A 65 0.66 20.09 -0.72
C VAL A 65 1.85 20.98 -1.13
N PRO A 66 1.63 22.11 -1.83
CA PRO A 66 2.72 23.02 -2.14
C PRO A 66 3.32 23.45 -0.79
N ASP A 67 4.60 23.18 -0.60
CA ASP A 67 5.33 23.71 0.54
C ASP A 67 5.17 25.23 0.52
N GLU A 68 4.40 25.75 1.47
CA GLU A 68 4.20 27.18 1.77
C GLU A 68 5.50 27.82 2.30
N THR A 69 6.63 27.10 2.18
CA THR A 69 7.93 27.39 2.77
C THR A 69 8.77 28.36 1.92
N ASP A 70 8.27 28.84 0.77
CA ASP A 70 8.97 29.79 -0.11
C ASP A 70 8.45 31.25 0.00
N SER A 71 7.27 31.47 0.58
CA SER A 71 6.67 32.81 0.74
C SER A 71 7.20 33.62 1.93
N GLU A 72 7.95 33.00 2.85
CA GLU A 72 8.57 33.68 4.00
C GLU A 72 10.00 34.18 3.71
N ARG A 73 10.50 33.96 2.48
CA ARG A 73 11.85 34.34 2.03
C ARG A 73 11.90 35.46 0.99
N LEU A 74 10.76 36.11 0.69
CA LEU A 74 10.65 37.28 -0.22
C LEU A 74 9.91 38.42 0.48
#